data_AF-A0A1G2NZ67-F1
#
_entry.id   AF-A0A1G2NZ67-F1
#
_cell.length_a   1.000
_cell.length_b   1.000
_cell.length_c   1.000
_cell.angle_alpha   90.00
_cell.angle_beta   90.00
_cell.angle_gamma   90.00
#
_symmetry.space_group_name_H-M   'P 1'
#
loop_
_entity.id
_entity.type
_entity.pdbx_description
1 polymer ?
#
loop_
_entity_poly.entity_id
_entity_poly.type
_entity_poly.pdbx_seq_one_letter_code
_entity_poly.pdbx_strand_id
1 'polypeptide(L)'
;MNTKILLRTLTEPHELQKELGAYNLEYQLEGDTLKVSVLHTDIETFQKIITKYLSAPYNYVNIKFPDKKSNVLIFPNRTFLIFDEETDRAVKEWALSIGLSKPETEWTTFYDKSL
;
A
#
# COMPACT_ATOMS: atom_id res chain seq x y z
N MET A 1 -9.76 7.88 -4.96
CA MET A 1 -8.40 7.44 -4.59
C MET A 1 -8.47 6.47 -3.42
N ASN A 2 -7.87 5.30 -3.59
CA ASN A 2 -7.98 4.16 -2.68
C ASN A 2 -6.66 3.80 -1.97
N THR A 3 -5.61 4.59 -2.19
CA THR A 3 -4.37 4.50 -1.43
C THR A 3 -3.81 5.87 -1.07
N LYS A 4 -3.02 5.92 0.00
CA LYS A 4 -2.35 7.10 0.53
C LYS A 4 -0.89 6.75 0.83
N ILE A 5 0.02 7.59 0.38
CA ILE A 5 1.47 7.41 0.51
C ILE A 5 2.04 8.69 1.11
N LEU A 6 2.84 8.56 2.17
CA LEU A 6 3.48 9.71 2.79
C LEU A 6 4.76 10.05 2.03
N LEU A 7 4.95 11.29 1.58
CA LEU A 7 6.13 11.60 0.74
C LEU A 7 7.44 11.41 1.50
N ARG A 8 7.47 11.71 2.80
CA ARG A 8 8.61 11.42 3.69
C ARG A 8 9.00 9.94 3.80
N THR A 9 8.16 9.02 3.33
CA THR A 9 8.42 7.58 3.28
C THR A 9 8.98 7.12 1.93
N LEU A 10 9.34 8.06 1.06
CA LEU A 10 9.84 7.78 -0.27
C LEU A 10 11.27 8.28 -0.47
N THR A 11 12.09 7.49 -1.17
CA THR A 11 13.25 7.99 -1.90
C THR A 11 12.72 8.63 -3.18
N GLU A 12 13.02 9.91 -3.42
CA GLU A 12 12.70 10.60 -4.70
C GLU A 12 11.20 10.74 -5.04
N PRO A 13 10.38 11.40 -4.19
CA PRO A 13 8.93 11.54 -4.40
C PRO A 13 8.52 12.26 -5.70
N HIS A 14 9.41 13.06 -6.30
CA HIS A 14 9.17 13.71 -7.58
C HIS A 14 9.28 12.74 -8.77
N GLU A 15 10.17 11.75 -8.69
CA GLU A 15 10.33 10.73 -9.74
C GLU A 15 9.17 9.74 -9.72
N LEU A 16 8.65 9.37 -8.54
CA LEU A 16 7.42 8.59 -8.42
C LEU A 16 6.26 9.22 -9.19
N GLN A 17 6.03 10.53 -9.04
CA GLN A 17 4.93 11.23 -9.73
C GLN A 17 5.07 11.18 -11.25
N LYS A 18 6.29 11.31 -11.78
CA LYS A 18 6.55 11.18 -13.22
C LYS A 18 6.24 9.77 -13.71
N GLU A 19 6.68 8.74 -12.98
CA GLU A 19 6.37 7.35 -13.35
C GLU A 19 4.86 7.08 -13.31
N LEU A 20 4.15 7.49 -12.24
CA LEU A 20 2.70 7.32 -12.17
C LEU A 20 1.98 7.95 -13.38
N GLY A 21 2.37 9.16 -13.77
CA GLY A 21 1.84 9.83 -14.97
C GLY A 21 2.17 9.09 -16.27
N ALA A 22 3.38 8.55 -16.41
CA ALA A 22 3.78 7.78 -17.60
C ALA A 22 2.98 6.48 -17.78
N TYR A 23 2.49 5.89 -16.69
CA TYR A 23 1.62 4.71 -16.69
C TYR A 23 0.12 5.06 -16.64
N ASN A 24 -0.27 6.32 -16.82
CA ASN A 24 -1.66 6.81 -16.76
C ASN A 24 -2.38 6.50 -15.44
N LEU A 25 -1.65 6.41 -14.33
CA LEU A 25 -2.25 6.23 -13.00
C LEU A 25 -2.63 7.60 -12.42
N GLU A 26 -3.91 7.75 -12.06
CA GLU A 26 -4.42 8.98 -11.47
C GLU A 26 -3.87 9.18 -10.04
N TYR A 27 -3.30 10.36 -9.78
CA TYR A 27 -2.81 10.74 -8.47
C TYR A 27 -3.10 12.20 -8.13
N GLN A 28 -3.13 12.52 -6.83
CA GLN A 28 -3.32 13.86 -6.29
C GLN A 28 -2.36 14.09 -5.13
N LEU A 29 -1.70 15.24 -5.14
CA LEU A 29 -0.85 15.69 -4.04
C LEU A 29 -1.66 16.53 -3.05
N GLU A 30 -1.63 16.17 -1.77
CA GLU A 30 -2.24 16.89 -0.66
C GLU A 30 -1.24 17.04 0.49
N GLY A 31 -0.52 18.17 0.52
CA GLY A 31 0.53 18.40 1.51
C GLY A 31 1.66 17.36 1.41
N ASP A 32 1.89 16.61 2.49
CA ASP A 32 2.88 15.52 2.57
C ASP A 32 2.29 14.15 2.15
N THR A 33 1.12 14.13 1.51
CA THR A 33 0.44 12.89 1.10
C THR A 33 0.21 12.85 -0.40
N LEU A 34 0.68 11.78 -1.04
CA LEU A 34 0.30 11.39 -2.39
C LEU A 34 -0.86 10.41 -2.31
N LYS A 35 -2.01 10.78 -2.86
CA LYS A 35 -3.15 9.89 -3.03
C LYS A 35 -3.11 9.32 -4.45
N VAL A 36 -3.36 8.03 -4.60
CA VAL A 36 -3.37 7.35 -5.91
C VAL A 36 -4.66 6.56 -6.05
N SER A 37 -5.23 6.53 -7.26
CA SER A 37 -6.30 5.61 -7.65
C SER A 37 -5.65 4.41 -8.36
N VAL A 38 -5.69 3.24 -7.74
CA VAL A 38 -5.16 1.99 -8.30
C VAL A 38 -6.32 1.04 -8.56
N LEU A 39 -6.53 0.67 -9.83
CA LEU A 39 -7.51 -0.36 -10.17
C LEU A 39 -6.97 -1.74 -9.78
N HIS A 40 -7.86 -2.68 -9.54
CA HIS A 40 -7.47 -4.06 -9.21
C HIS A 40 -6.66 -4.73 -10.35
N THR A 41 -6.85 -4.30 -11.60
CA THR A 41 -6.07 -4.77 -12.76
C THR A 41 -4.66 -4.19 -12.81
N ASP A 42 -4.41 -3.08 -12.13
CA ASP A 42 -3.16 -2.31 -12.23
C ASP A 42 -2.24 -2.54 -11.03
N ILE A 43 -2.60 -3.46 -10.11
CA ILE A 43 -1.84 -3.75 -8.89
C ILE A 43 -0.38 -4.07 -9.21
N GLU A 44 -0.13 -4.93 -10.19
CA GLU A 44 1.23 -5.32 -10.56
C GLU A 44 2.05 -4.15 -11.11
N THR A 45 1.43 -3.32 -11.95
CA THR A 45 2.06 -2.12 -12.51
C THR A 45 2.39 -1.14 -11.40
N PHE A 46 1.43 -0.85 -10.52
CA PHE A 46 1.63 0.04 -9.39
C PHE A 46 2.69 -0.49 -8.43
N GLN A 47 2.71 -1.80 -8.14
CA GLN A 47 3.75 -2.44 -7.33
C GLN A 47 5.15 -2.21 -7.91
N LYS A 48 5.34 -2.44 -9.22
CA LYS A 48 6.64 -2.25 -9.89
C LYS A 48 7.13 -0.81 -9.80
N ILE A 49 6.22 0.16 -9.83
CA ILE A 49 6.55 1.57 -9.68
C ILE A 49 6.91 1.87 -8.22
N ILE A 50 5.98 1.61 -7.29
CA ILE A 50 6.11 2.12 -5.92
C ILE A 50 7.27 1.49 -5.14
N THR A 51 7.57 0.21 -5.38
CA THR A 51 8.65 -0.51 -4.68
C THR A 51 10.03 0.07 -4.94
N LYS A 52 10.25 0.74 -6.08
CA LYS A 52 11.52 1.47 -6.36
C LYS A 52 11.77 2.62 -5.40
N TYR A 53 10.69 3.19 -4.86
CA TYR A 53 10.73 4.44 -4.12
C TYR A 53 10.49 4.26 -2.62
N LEU A 54 10.10 3.08 -2.12
CA LEU A 54 9.87 2.87 -0.69
C LEU A 54 11.20 2.85 0.09
N SER A 55 11.41 3.83 0.97
CA SER A 55 12.67 4.04 1.69
C SER A 55 12.67 3.51 3.13
N ALA A 56 13.22 2.31 3.39
CA ALA A 56 13.36 1.65 4.70
C ALA A 56 12.25 0.63 5.05
N PRO A 57 12.47 -0.29 6.02
CA PRO A 57 11.60 -1.45 6.25
C PRO A 57 10.20 -1.10 6.81
N TYR A 58 9.98 0.16 7.23
CA TYR A 58 8.73 0.62 7.83
C TYR A 58 7.73 1.20 6.82
N ASN A 59 8.07 1.20 5.53
CA ASN A 59 7.26 1.85 4.52
C ASN A 59 6.48 0.83 3.72
N TYR A 60 5.17 0.87 3.87
CA TYR A 60 4.25 0.07 3.08
C TYR A 60 3.14 0.94 2.54
N VAL A 61 2.51 0.46 1.47
CA VAL A 61 1.34 1.09 0.88
C VAL A 61 0.14 0.17 1.05
N ASN A 62 -0.94 0.69 1.63
CA ASN A 62 -2.22 -0.01 1.72
C ASN A 62 -3.15 0.48 0.60
N ILE A 63 -3.56 -0.42 -0.28
CA ILE A 63 -4.54 -0.20 -1.33
C ILE A 63 -5.84 -0.87 -0.94
N LYS A 64 -6.90 -0.07 -0.85
CA LYS A 64 -8.20 -0.51 -0.34
C LYS A 64 -9.13 -0.85 -1.51
N PHE A 65 -9.76 -2.02 -1.48
CA PHE A 65 -10.79 -2.39 -2.45
C PHE A 65 -12.08 -2.80 -1.73
N PRO A 66 -12.88 -1.83 -1.24
CA PRO A 66 -14.11 -2.13 -0.49
C PRO A 66 -15.09 -3.03 -1.26
N ASP A 67 -15.31 -2.75 -2.56
CA ASP A 67 -16.21 -3.53 -3.41
C ASP A 67 -15.73 -4.97 -3.65
N LYS A 68 -14.43 -5.23 -3.45
CA LYS A 68 -13.81 -6.55 -3.57
C LYS A 68 -13.57 -7.20 -2.21
N LYS A 69 -14.04 -6.57 -1.13
CA LYS A 69 -13.80 -6.98 0.25
C LYS A 69 -12.33 -7.35 0.53
N SER A 70 -11.39 -6.54 0.06
CA SER A 70 -9.96 -6.87 0.15
C SER A 70 -9.05 -5.65 0.30
N ASN A 71 -7.82 -5.92 0.75
CA ASN A 71 -6.73 -4.96 0.77
C ASN A 71 -5.51 -5.55 0.08
N VAL A 72 -4.68 -4.69 -0.51
CA VAL A 72 -3.35 -5.04 -0.97
C VAL A 72 -2.34 -4.22 -0.19
N LEU A 73 -1.45 -4.91 0.53
CA LEU A 73 -0.31 -4.28 1.19
C LEU A 73 0.95 -4.50 0.37
N ILE A 74 1.63 -3.42 0.00
CA ILE A 74 2.88 -3.45 -0.75
C ILE A 74 4.00 -2.94 0.16
N PHE A 75 4.89 -3.84 0.56
CA PHE A 75 6.16 -3.56 1.23
C PHE A 75 7.30 -3.55 0.19
N PRO A 76 8.50 -3.05 0.51
CA PRO A 76 9.60 -2.97 -0.46
C PRO A 76 9.99 -4.33 -1.04
N ASN A 77 9.82 -5.41 -0.27
CA ASN A 77 10.24 -6.77 -0.62
C ASN A 77 9.10 -7.77 -0.75
N ARG A 78 7.85 -7.38 -0.49
CA ARG A 78 6.72 -8.32 -0.45
C ARG A 78 5.37 -7.64 -0.67
N THR A 79 4.47 -8.33 -1.35
CA THR A 79 3.07 -7.91 -1.52
C THR A 79 2.16 -8.94 -0.87
N PHE A 80 1.11 -8.46 -0.21
CA PHE A 80 0.06 -9.30 0.38
C PHE A 80 -1.30 -8.90 -0.16
N LEU A 81 -2.09 -9.90 -0.51
CA LEU A 81 -3.53 -9.75 -0.75
C LEU A 81 -4.26 -10.25 0.49
N ILE A 82 -5.03 -9.38 1.13
CA ILE A 82 -5.76 -9.69 2.36
C ILE A 82 -7.25 -9.77 2.03
N PHE A 83 -7.81 -10.96 2.16
CA PHE A 83 -9.22 -11.28 1.87
C PHE A 83 -9.97 -11.89 3.06
N ASP A 84 -9.29 -12.18 4.16
CA ASP A 84 -9.87 -12.72 5.40
C ASP A 84 -9.06 -12.32 6.64
N GLU A 85 -9.60 -12.64 7.82
CA GLU A 85 -9.00 -12.33 9.13
C GLU A 85 -7.72 -13.12 9.40
N GLU A 86 -7.64 -14.37 8.94
CA GLU A 86 -6.47 -15.22 9.15
C GLU A 86 -5.25 -14.63 8.45
N THR A 87 -5.42 -14.23 7.19
CA THR A 87 -4.40 -13.57 6.40
C THR A 87 -4.02 -12.23 7.02
N ASP A 88 -5.00 -11.41 7.45
CA ASP A 88 -4.70 -10.13 8.11
C ASP A 88 -3.84 -10.32 9.37
N ARG A 89 -4.21 -11.28 10.22
CA ARG A 89 -3.44 -11.61 11.43
C ARG A 89 -2.03 -12.07 11.08
N ALA A 90 -1.87 -12.97 10.10
CA ALA A 90 -0.56 -13.45 9.68
C ALA A 90 0.32 -12.32 9.12
N VAL A 91 -0.26 -11.38 8.37
CA VAL A 91 0.47 -10.22 7.82
C VAL A 91 0.85 -9.24 8.93
N LYS A 92 -0.01 -9.02 9.93
CA LYS A 92 0.30 -8.20 11.11
C LYS A 92 1.43 -8.82 11.94
N GLU A 93 1.36 -10.11 12.23
CA GLU A 93 2.43 -10.83 12.96
C GLU A 93 3.76 -10.76 12.21
N TRP A 94 3.75 -10.97 10.89
CA TRP A 94 4.94 -10.81 10.06
C TRP A 94 5.46 -9.36 10.08
N ALA A 95 4.59 -8.36 9.95
CA ALA A 95 4.96 -6.95 9.97
C ALA A 95 5.60 -6.55 11.31
N LEU A 96 5.06 -7.02 12.43
CA LEU A 96 5.67 -6.86 13.76
C LEU A 96 7.06 -7.51 13.81
N SER A 97 7.23 -8.71 13.23
CA SER A 97 8.50 -9.44 13.24
C SER A 97 9.63 -8.74 12.47
N ILE A 98 9.29 -7.91 11.46
CA ILE A 98 10.25 -7.10 10.71
C ILE A 98 10.47 -5.70 11.33
N GLY A 99 9.86 -5.43 12.48
CA GLY A 99 10.14 -4.26 13.31
C GLY A 99 9.08 -3.15 13.26
N LEU A 100 7.93 -3.33 12.60
CA LEU A 100 6.84 -2.36 12.71
C LEU A 100 6.29 -2.36 14.14
N SER A 101 5.92 -1.18 14.63
CA SER A 101 5.22 -1.06 15.90
C SER A 101 3.76 -1.49 15.77
N LYS A 102 3.14 -1.86 16.90
CA LYS A 102 1.72 -2.24 16.91
C LYS A 102 0.82 -1.21 16.23
N PRO A 103 0.90 0.11 16.53
CA PRO A 103 0.09 1.11 15.84
C PRO A 103 0.27 1.14 14.32
N GLU A 104 1.48 0.88 13.82
CA GLU A 104 1.77 0.86 12.39
C GLU A 104 1.19 -0.37 11.67
N THR A 105 0.94 -1.45 12.42
CA THR A 105 0.27 -2.66 11.90
C THR A 105 -1.26 -2.62 11.97
N GLU A 106 -1.86 -1.62 12.60
CA GLU A 106 -3.32 -1.47 12.70
C GLU A 106 -3.91 -0.76 11.47
N TRP A 107 -3.60 -1.26 10.28
CA TRP A 107 -4.19 -0.76 9.05
C TRP A 107 -5.69 -1.03 8.97
N THR A 108 -6.42 -0.16 8.25
CA THR A 108 -7.84 -0.39 7.98
C THR A 108 -8.02 -1.63 7.11
N THR A 109 -8.94 -2.50 7.51
CA THR A 109 -9.27 -3.73 6.80
C THR A 109 -10.67 -3.68 6.19
N PHE A 110 -10.87 -4.45 5.11
CA PHE A 110 -12.10 -4.44 4.31
C PHE A 110 -12.58 -5.86 3.95
N TYR A 111 -12.09 -6.90 4.62
CA TYR A 111 -12.54 -8.28 4.40
C TYR A 111 -13.81 -8.61 5.18
N ASP A 112 -14.47 -9.71 4.80
CA ASP A 112 -15.65 -10.19 5.50
C ASP A 112 -15.28 -10.71 6.89
N LYS A 113 -15.91 -10.16 7.94
CA LYS A 113 -15.72 -10.60 9.32
C LYS A 113 -16.69 -11.70 9.73
N SER A 114 -17.48 -12.19 8.77
CA SER A 114 -18.50 -13.22 9.00
C SER A 114 -17.86 -14.60 8.91
N LEU A 115 -17.30 -15.06 10.04
CA LEU A 115 -17.14 -16.48 10.37
C LEU A 115 -17.82 -16.76 11.71
#